data_AF-A0A961AR74-F1
#
_entry.id   AF-A0A961AR74-F1
#
_cell.length_a   1.000
_cell.length_b   1.000
_cell.length_c   1.000
_cell.angle_alpha   90.00
_cell.angle_beta   90.00
_cell.angle_gamma   90.00
#
_symmetry.space_group_name_H-M   'P 1'
#
loop_
_entity.id
_entity.type
_entity.pdbx_description
1 polymer ?
#
loop_
_entity_poly.entity_id
_entity_poly.type
_entity_poly.pdbx_seq_one_letter_code
_entity_poly.pdbx_strand_id
1 'polypeptide(L)'
;MGFTVGWIGFETDSPKSVLDELGLAETPNPPEFHPAKFGKYTGVDLGNGWFALVFYGGLANWNLPLETLSLNRRIVCCDIYDRNNFSLSSSWVNGECIWEIEHFPEKGGQDYDPEHLEIKGSLPADLTSICDRLRFEQKTADFDLIGEAPTKVAEQITGFDVTSDRKKWIQMDLTVTKEGPMGIAEEEARKGCRQMIAGLVVIGLIVLALILWKILH
;
A
#
# COMPACT_ATOMS: atom_id res chain seq x y z
N MET A 1 15.69 4.27 -8.19
CA MET A 1 15.43 3.16 -7.25
C MET A 1 14.04 3.39 -6.72
N GLY A 2 13.07 2.57 -7.09
CA GLY A 2 11.67 2.81 -6.76
C GLY A 2 11.31 2.25 -5.38
N PHE A 3 10.66 3.06 -4.56
CA PHE A 3 10.07 2.61 -3.29
C PHE A 3 8.61 2.18 -3.51
N THR A 4 8.24 1.02 -2.97
CA THR A 4 6.85 0.54 -2.99
C THR A 4 6.42 0.21 -1.58
N VAL A 5 5.40 0.90 -1.09
CA VAL A 5 4.87 0.72 0.25
C VAL A 5 3.37 0.97 0.24
N GLY A 6 2.66 0.16 1.00
CA GLY A 6 1.28 0.41 1.34
C GLY A 6 1.12 0.40 2.84
N TRP A 7 0.09 1.04 3.36
CA TRP A 7 -0.24 1.00 4.77
C TRP A 7 -1.74 1.16 5.00
N ILE A 8 -2.21 0.67 6.15
CA ILE A 8 -3.56 0.88 6.65
C ILE A 8 -3.45 1.50 8.04
N GLY A 9 -4.03 2.67 8.21
CA GLY A 9 -4.32 3.27 9.52
C GLY A 9 -5.66 2.77 10.02
N PHE A 10 -5.70 2.29 11.25
CA PHE A 10 -6.89 1.87 11.96
C PHE A 10 -7.15 2.85 13.10
N GLU A 11 -8.35 3.44 13.13
CA GLU A 11 -8.82 4.18 14.29
C GLU A 11 -9.16 3.16 15.39
N THR A 12 -8.36 3.13 16.46
CA THR A 12 -8.47 2.13 17.53
C THR A 12 -7.81 2.59 18.82
N ASP A 13 -8.42 2.23 19.96
CA ASP A 13 -7.81 2.38 21.28
C ASP A 13 -6.91 1.18 21.66
N SER A 14 -6.87 0.15 20.83
CA SER A 14 -6.13 -1.08 21.07
C SER A 14 -5.49 -1.60 19.79
N PRO A 15 -4.19 -1.31 19.56
CA PRO A 15 -3.41 -1.94 18.49
C PRO A 15 -3.50 -3.47 18.53
N LYS A 16 -3.53 -4.05 19.74
CA LYS A 16 -3.65 -5.48 19.94
C LYS A 16 -4.93 -6.07 19.34
N SER A 17 -6.08 -5.40 19.47
CA SER A 17 -7.31 -5.93 18.88
C SER A 17 -7.26 -5.99 17.35
N VAL A 18 -6.59 -5.01 16.73
CA VAL A 18 -6.34 -4.99 15.28
C VAL A 18 -5.44 -6.15 14.88
N LEU A 19 -4.35 -6.38 15.63
CA LEU A 19 -3.43 -7.48 15.36
C LEU A 19 -4.13 -8.84 15.51
N ASP A 20 -4.87 -9.05 16.61
CA ASP A 20 -5.61 -10.28 16.87
C ASP A 20 -6.66 -10.54 15.76
N GLU A 21 -7.40 -9.50 15.34
CA GLU A 21 -8.38 -9.58 14.24
C GLU A 21 -7.75 -9.95 12.91
N LEU A 22 -6.57 -9.39 12.61
CA LEU A 22 -5.84 -9.67 11.38
C LEU A 22 -5.11 -11.01 11.42
N GLY A 23 -5.00 -11.65 12.59
CA GLY A 23 -4.18 -12.84 12.78
C GLY A 23 -2.68 -12.51 12.74
N LEU A 24 -2.27 -11.37 13.27
CA LEU A 24 -0.88 -10.93 13.37
C LEU A 24 -0.38 -11.04 14.82
N ALA A 25 0.90 -11.34 14.96
CA ALA A 25 1.59 -11.34 16.26
C ALA A 25 2.98 -10.70 16.11
N GLU A 26 3.46 -10.10 17.19
CA GLU A 26 4.83 -9.60 17.24
C GLU A 26 5.84 -10.73 17.03
N THR A 27 6.85 -10.48 16.20
CA THR A 27 7.96 -11.40 15.96
C THR A 27 8.83 -11.49 17.21
N PRO A 28 9.04 -12.69 17.78
CA PRO A 28 9.99 -12.84 18.88
C PRO A 28 11.43 -12.64 18.38
N ASN A 29 12.18 -11.77 19.06
CA ASN A 29 13.57 -11.41 18.73
C ASN A 29 13.74 -10.84 17.31
N PRO A 30 13.17 -9.65 17.02
CA PRO A 30 13.32 -9.05 15.70
C PRO A 30 14.80 -8.79 15.40
N PRO A 31 15.27 -9.04 14.16
CA PRO A 31 16.63 -8.71 13.78
C PRO A 31 16.90 -7.21 13.93
N GLU A 32 18.14 -6.84 14.27
CA GLU A 32 18.59 -5.45 14.23
C GLU A 32 18.34 -4.87 12.81
N PHE A 33 17.93 -3.60 12.74
CA PHE A 33 17.50 -2.90 11.53
C PHE A 33 18.29 -3.32 10.28
N HIS A 34 17.62 -3.97 9.33
CA HIS A 34 18.21 -4.30 8.03
C HIS A 34 17.19 -4.16 6.89
N PRO A 35 17.31 -3.15 6.02
CA PRO A 35 16.39 -2.87 4.90
C PRO A 35 16.06 -4.07 4.01
N ALA A 36 17.01 -5.00 3.86
CA ALA A 36 16.84 -6.21 3.06
C ALA A 36 16.31 -7.43 3.84
N LYS A 37 16.06 -7.32 5.15
CA LYS A 37 15.61 -8.43 6.03
C LYS A 37 14.38 -8.10 6.88
N PHE A 38 13.72 -6.97 6.64
CA PHE A 38 12.50 -6.65 7.38
C PHE A 38 11.44 -7.72 7.18
N GLY A 39 10.66 -7.94 8.24
CA GLY A 39 9.39 -8.63 8.13
C GLY A 39 8.53 -7.97 7.04
N LYS A 40 7.60 -8.73 6.48
CA LYS A 40 6.72 -8.23 5.42
C LYS A 40 5.83 -7.08 5.89
N TYR A 41 5.66 -6.94 7.21
CA TYR A 41 4.80 -5.96 7.84
C TYR A 41 5.42 -5.39 9.10
N THR A 42 5.08 -4.15 9.41
CA THR A 42 5.37 -3.55 10.72
C THR A 42 4.19 -2.75 11.22
N GLY A 43 3.98 -2.76 12.54
CA GLY A 43 2.96 -1.99 13.23
C GLY A 43 3.55 -0.76 13.90
N VAL A 44 2.77 0.33 13.92
CA VAL A 44 3.11 1.62 14.53
C VAL A 44 1.93 2.12 15.33
N ASP A 45 2.09 2.22 16.64
CA ASP A 45 1.17 2.98 17.48
C ASP A 45 1.51 4.48 17.37
N LEU A 46 0.54 5.29 16.94
CA LEU A 46 0.72 6.72 16.72
C LEU A 46 0.37 7.54 17.97
N GLY A 47 -0.19 6.90 19.02
CA GLY A 47 -0.50 7.54 20.30
C GLY A 47 -1.63 8.58 20.25
N ASN A 48 -2.31 8.70 19.11
CA ASN A 48 -3.39 9.67 18.85
C ASN A 48 -4.71 8.99 18.49
N GLY A 49 -4.90 7.72 18.92
CA GLY A 49 -6.06 6.90 18.57
C GLY A 49 -5.94 6.19 17.22
N TRP A 50 -4.76 6.23 16.59
CA TRP A 50 -4.49 5.51 15.36
C TRP A 50 -3.36 4.49 15.52
N PHE A 51 -3.54 3.37 14.83
CA PHE A 51 -2.52 2.34 14.64
C PHE A 51 -2.28 2.15 13.14
N ALA A 52 -1.03 2.26 12.68
CA ALA A 52 -0.67 2.03 11.29
C ALA A 52 -0.02 0.65 11.11
N LEU A 53 -0.54 -0.12 10.16
CA LEU A 53 0.05 -1.36 9.67
C LEU A 53 0.68 -1.09 8.30
N VAL A 54 1.99 -1.24 8.20
CA VAL A 54 2.77 -0.96 7.00
C VAL A 54 3.11 -2.25 6.28
N PHE A 55 2.93 -2.28 4.96
CA PHE A 55 3.18 -3.39 4.05
C PHE A 55 4.33 -3.03 3.12
N TYR A 56 5.47 -3.69 3.29
CA TYR A 56 6.59 -3.52 2.37
C TYR A 56 6.28 -4.22 1.05
N GLY A 57 6.28 -3.46 -0.05
CA GLY A 57 5.88 -3.96 -1.37
C GLY A 57 4.46 -3.60 -1.81
N GLY A 58 3.75 -2.77 -1.05
CA GLY A 58 2.44 -2.22 -1.47
C GLY A 58 1.26 -2.98 -0.90
N LEU A 59 0.11 -2.29 -0.79
CA LEU A 59 -1.13 -2.84 -0.22
C LEU A 59 -1.88 -3.70 -1.23
N ALA A 60 -1.84 -3.37 -2.52
CA ALA A 60 -2.58 -4.07 -3.57
C ALA A 60 -2.26 -5.58 -3.69
N ASN A 61 -1.11 -6.01 -3.17
CA ASN A 61 -0.70 -7.42 -3.16
C ASN A 61 -1.43 -8.28 -2.11
N TRP A 62 -2.20 -7.67 -1.21
CA TRP A 62 -2.72 -8.34 -0.01
C TRP A 62 -4.22 -8.62 -0.04
N ASN A 63 -4.98 -8.09 -1.01
CA ASN A 63 -6.41 -8.36 -1.18
C ASN A 63 -7.21 -8.38 0.15
N LEU A 64 -6.94 -7.42 1.03
CA LEU A 64 -7.55 -7.38 2.35
C LEU A 64 -9.03 -6.95 2.24
N PRO A 65 -9.94 -7.54 3.03
CA PRO A 65 -11.36 -7.22 2.99
C PRO A 65 -11.64 -5.89 3.72
N LEU A 66 -11.30 -4.76 3.08
CA LEU A 66 -11.40 -3.41 3.67
C LEU A 66 -12.82 -3.07 4.15
N GLU A 67 -13.84 -3.59 3.47
CA GLU A 67 -15.24 -3.49 3.89
C GLU A 67 -15.44 -4.14 5.26
N THR A 68 -14.91 -5.35 5.44
CA THR A 68 -15.06 -6.09 6.71
C THR A 68 -14.27 -5.41 7.83
N LEU A 69 -13.03 -4.99 7.53
CA LEU A 69 -12.13 -4.35 8.50
C LEU A 69 -12.63 -2.97 8.98
N SER A 70 -13.49 -2.32 8.18
CA SER A 70 -14.06 -1.02 8.51
C SER A 70 -15.44 -1.08 9.17
N LEU A 71 -16.02 -2.26 9.41
CA LEU A 71 -17.39 -2.39 9.94
C LEU A 71 -17.61 -1.69 11.29
N ASN A 72 -16.58 -1.61 12.13
CA ASN A 72 -16.69 -1.07 13.50
C ASN A 72 -15.67 0.03 13.79
N ARG A 73 -14.99 0.55 12.76
CA ARG A 73 -13.98 1.59 12.90
C ARG A 73 -13.73 2.28 11.57
N ARG A 74 -13.19 3.49 11.61
CA ARG A 74 -12.62 4.09 10.42
C ARG A 74 -11.27 3.44 10.13
N ILE A 75 -11.02 3.18 8.85
CA ILE A 75 -9.68 2.87 8.35
C ILE A 75 -9.32 3.83 7.23
N VAL A 76 -8.03 4.14 7.12
CA VAL A 76 -7.46 4.89 6.00
C VAL A 76 -6.38 4.04 5.37
N CYS A 77 -6.51 3.76 4.08
CA CYS A 77 -5.54 3.00 3.32
C CYS A 77 -4.73 3.94 2.46
N CYS A 78 -3.46 3.61 2.23
CA CYS A 78 -2.62 4.32 1.29
C CYS A 78 -1.65 3.36 0.60
N ASP A 79 -1.41 3.57 -0.68
CA ASP A 79 -0.48 2.77 -1.48
C ASP A 79 0.36 3.68 -2.36
N ILE A 80 1.65 3.37 -2.48
CA ILE A 80 2.64 4.19 -3.19
C ILE A 80 3.50 3.26 -4.04
N TYR A 81 3.54 3.52 -5.34
CA TYR A 81 4.39 2.85 -6.30
C TYR A 81 5.22 3.89 -7.06
N ASP A 82 6.40 4.19 -6.53
CA ASP A 82 7.33 5.19 -7.06
C ASP A 82 7.80 4.88 -8.51
N ARG A 83 7.73 3.61 -8.94
CA ARG A 83 8.11 3.24 -10.32
C ARG A 83 7.18 3.78 -11.39
N ASN A 84 5.93 4.07 -11.05
CA ASN A 84 4.89 4.51 -11.98
C ASN A 84 4.31 5.87 -11.56
N ASN A 85 4.97 6.55 -10.61
CA ASN A 85 4.44 7.74 -9.92
C ASN A 85 2.98 7.53 -9.49
N PHE A 86 2.66 6.33 -9.01
CA PHE A 86 1.31 6.03 -8.56
C PHE A 86 1.22 6.27 -7.06
N SER A 87 0.16 6.93 -6.63
CA SER A 87 -0.25 6.95 -5.24
C SER A 87 -1.76 6.91 -5.12
N LEU A 88 -2.23 6.23 -4.10
CA LEU A 88 -3.65 6.10 -3.80
C LEU A 88 -3.87 6.22 -2.31
N SER A 89 -4.98 6.83 -1.92
CA SER A 89 -5.47 6.82 -0.56
C SER A 89 -6.98 6.69 -0.54
N SER A 90 -7.52 5.98 0.43
CA SER A 90 -8.97 5.84 0.61
C SER A 90 -9.32 5.79 2.08
N SER A 91 -10.54 6.23 2.42
CA SER A 91 -11.10 6.10 3.77
C SER A 91 -12.34 5.24 3.74
N TRP A 92 -12.39 4.28 4.65
CA TRP A 92 -13.51 3.36 4.79
C TRP A 92 -14.13 3.47 6.17
N VAL A 93 -15.46 3.43 6.21
CA VAL A 93 -16.25 3.51 7.44
C VAL A 93 -17.48 2.62 7.27
N ASN A 94 -17.77 1.77 8.24
CA ASN A 94 -18.95 0.90 8.27
C ASN A 94 -19.10 0.02 7.01
N GLY A 95 -17.99 -0.44 6.43
CA GLY A 95 -18.00 -1.26 5.22
C GLY A 95 -18.08 -0.50 3.91
N GLU A 96 -18.08 0.83 3.92
CA GLU A 96 -18.22 1.66 2.72
C GLU A 96 -16.97 2.51 2.49
N CYS A 97 -16.54 2.61 1.23
CA CYS A 97 -15.51 3.57 0.82
C CYS A 97 -16.13 4.97 0.74
N ILE A 98 -15.76 5.85 1.67
CA ILE A 98 -16.30 7.21 1.79
C ILE A 98 -15.68 8.13 0.74
N TRP A 99 -14.37 7.98 0.53
CA TRP A 99 -13.64 8.69 -0.50
C TRP A 99 -12.39 7.93 -0.91
N GLU A 100 -11.92 8.22 -2.12
CA GLU A 100 -10.67 7.73 -2.70
C GLU A 100 -10.00 8.89 -3.45
N ILE A 101 -8.69 9.01 -3.32
CA ILE A 101 -7.86 9.93 -4.09
C ILE A 101 -6.78 9.10 -4.78
N GLU A 102 -6.67 9.22 -6.09
CA GLU A 102 -5.69 8.51 -6.92
C GLU A 102 -4.91 9.49 -7.78
N HIS A 103 -3.59 9.38 -7.74
CA HIS A 103 -2.69 9.95 -8.71
C HIS A 103 -2.05 8.80 -9.50
N PHE A 104 -2.28 8.78 -10.82
CA PHE A 104 -1.70 7.82 -11.73
C PHE A 104 -1.49 8.49 -13.09
N PRO A 105 -0.32 9.10 -13.32
CA PRO A 105 -0.12 9.96 -14.48
C PRO A 105 -0.06 9.20 -15.81
N GLU A 106 0.08 7.87 -15.78
CA GLU A 106 0.03 6.99 -16.97
C GLU A 106 -1.36 6.38 -17.23
N LYS A 107 -2.40 6.81 -16.50
CA LYS A 107 -3.73 6.23 -16.62
C LYS A 107 -4.33 6.49 -18.00
N GLY A 108 -4.65 5.41 -18.72
CA GLY A 108 -5.21 5.47 -20.07
C GLY A 108 -4.24 5.01 -21.18
N GLY A 109 -3.00 4.68 -20.83
CA GLY A 109 -2.09 3.87 -21.67
C GLY A 109 -1.47 4.56 -22.89
N GLN A 110 -1.89 5.77 -23.27
CA GLN A 110 -1.27 6.54 -24.36
C GLN A 110 -1.00 8.01 -24.04
N ASP A 111 -1.68 8.61 -23.07
CA ASP A 111 -1.46 10.01 -22.68
C ASP A 111 -0.92 10.08 -21.25
N TYR A 112 0.25 10.70 -21.09
CA TYR A 112 0.83 11.02 -19.78
C TYR A 112 0.19 12.33 -19.29
N ASP A 113 -0.54 12.27 -18.19
CA ASP A 113 -1.15 13.42 -17.52
C ASP A 113 -0.45 13.67 -16.17
N PRO A 114 0.57 14.56 -16.13
CA PRO A 114 1.29 14.87 -14.89
C PRO A 114 0.40 15.53 -13.84
N GLU A 115 -0.77 16.04 -14.21
CA GLU A 115 -1.72 16.67 -13.28
C GLU A 115 -2.86 15.74 -12.86
N HIS A 116 -2.83 14.46 -13.28
CA HIS A 116 -3.87 13.50 -12.98
C HIS A 116 -4.11 13.40 -11.47
N LEU A 117 -5.29 13.80 -11.01
CA LEU A 117 -5.70 13.57 -9.63
C LEU A 117 -7.20 13.29 -9.64
N GLU A 118 -7.56 12.02 -9.50
CA GLU A 118 -8.94 11.59 -9.42
C GLU A 118 -9.38 11.55 -7.96
N ILE A 119 -10.52 12.16 -7.67
CA ILE A 119 -11.16 12.11 -6.35
C ILE A 119 -12.54 11.50 -6.54
N LYS A 120 -12.82 10.40 -5.84
CA LYS A 120 -14.13 9.75 -5.79
C LYS A 120 -14.72 9.89 -4.39
N GLY A 121 -16.04 9.92 -4.31
CA GLY A 121 -16.77 10.03 -3.04
C GLY A 121 -16.74 11.44 -2.44
N SER A 122 -16.89 11.53 -1.12
CA SER A 122 -17.03 12.80 -0.39
C SER A 122 -15.79 13.10 0.45
N LEU A 123 -14.76 13.64 -0.19
CA LEU A 123 -13.57 14.13 0.51
C LEU A 123 -13.91 15.40 1.31
N PRO A 124 -13.63 15.47 2.63
CA PRO A 124 -13.83 16.68 3.42
C PRO A 124 -13.13 17.91 2.84
N ALA A 125 -13.79 19.08 2.90
CA ALA A 125 -13.29 20.33 2.29
C ALA A 125 -11.90 20.75 2.79
N ASP A 126 -11.64 20.56 4.09
CA ASP A 126 -10.31 20.84 4.67
C ASP A 126 -9.22 19.99 4.03
N LEU A 127 -9.54 18.77 3.59
CA LEU A 127 -8.61 17.87 2.90
C LEU A 127 -8.51 18.19 1.40
N THR A 128 -9.57 18.69 0.76
CA THR A 128 -9.52 19.22 -0.61
C THR A 128 -8.51 20.36 -0.73
N SER A 129 -8.40 21.20 0.31
CA SER A 129 -7.43 22.31 0.33
C SER A 129 -5.98 21.85 0.21
N ILE A 130 -5.65 20.62 0.63
CA ILE A 130 -4.33 20.02 0.47
C ILE A 130 -4.05 19.77 -1.02
N CYS A 131 -5.02 19.20 -1.73
CA CYS A 131 -4.91 18.95 -3.17
C CYS A 131 -4.76 20.27 -3.96
N ASP A 132 -5.55 21.28 -3.62
CA ASP A 132 -5.50 22.58 -4.28
C ASP A 132 -4.16 23.30 -4.04
N ARG A 133 -3.63 23.20 -2.81
CA ARG A 133 -2.32 23.73 -2.48
C ARG A 133 -1.21 23.03 -3.28
N LEU A 134 -1.22 21.70 -3.35
CA LEU A 134 -0.21 20.94 -4.11
C LEU A 134 -0.28 21.25 -5.62
N ARG A 135 -1.48 21.37 -6.19
CA ARG A 135 -1.66 21.85 -7.59
C ARG A 135 -1.12 23.25 -7.80
N PHE A 136 -1.28 24.13 -6.82
CA PHE A 136 -0.72 25.48 -6.90
C PHE A 136 0.81 25.47 -6.86
N GLU A 137 1.40 24.71 -5.93
CA GLU A 137 2.86 24.56 -5.78
C GLU A 137 3.51 23.86 -6.99
N GLN A 138 2.81 22.91 -7.63
CA GLN A 138 3.26 22.19 -8.82
C GLN A 138 3.67 23.13 -9.98
N LYS A 139 3.03 24.30 -10.10
CA LYS A 139 3.30 25.28 -11.17
C LYS A 139 4.75 25.75 -11.23
N THR A 140 5.48 25.62 -10.13
CA THR A 140 6.88 26.04 -10.00
C THR A 140 7.82 24.90 -9.61
N ALA A 141 7.31 23.67 -9.48
CA ALA A 141 8.09 22.52 -9.05
C ALA A 141 8.62 21.73 -10.24
N ASP A 142 9.87 21.26 -10.14
CA ASP A 142 10.52 20.39 -11.12
C ASP A 142 10.26 18.89 -10.86
N PHE A 143 9.40 18.58 -9.88
CA PHE A 143 9.05 17.23 -9.46
C PHE A 143 7.54 17.13 -9.21
N ASP A 144 7.06 15.89 -9.15
CA ASP A 144 5.64 15.57 -9.05
C ASP A 144 5.13 15.72 -7.61
N LEU A 145 4.61 16.90 -7.29
CA LEU A 145 3.95 17.21 -6.02
C LEU A 145 2.52 16.68 -5.97
N ILE A 146 1.88 16.48 -7.13
CA ILE A 146 0.50 15.99 -7.20
C ILE A 146 0.45 14.54 -6.73
N GLY A 147 1.48 13.75 -7.03
CA GLY A 147 1.68 12.41 -6.49
C GLY A 147 1.78 12.34 -4.96
N GLU A 148 2.04 13.45 -4.26
CA GLU A 148 2.00 13.48 -2.79
C GLU A 148 0.59 13.70 -2.22
N ALA A 149 -0.40 14.10 -3.03
CA ALA A 149 -1.71 14.46 -2.52
C ALA A 149 -2.39 13.30 -1.74
N PRO A 150 -2.41 12.04 -2.23
CA PRO A 150 -2.98 10.93 -1.48
C PRO A 150 -2.27 10.70 -0.13
N THR A 151 -0.94 10.77 -0.11
CA THR A 151 -0.16 10.51 1.12
C THR A 151 -0.36 11.62 2.15
N LYS A 152 -0.38 12.88 1.71
CA LYS A 152 -0.59 14.05 2.58
C LYS A 152 -2.00 14.12 3.16
N VAL A 153 -3.02 13.74 2.38
CA VAL A 153 -4.39 13.62 2.91
C VAL A 153 -4.48 12.53 3.96
N ALA A 154 -3.86 11.37 3.71
CA ALA A 154 -3.87 10.26 4.66
C ALA A 154 -3.09 10.62 5.95
N GLU A 155 -1.92 11.26 5.83
CA GLU A 155 -1.10 11.78 6.94
C GLU A 155 -1.90 12.78 7.79
N GLN A 156 -2.64 13.70 7.19
CA GLN A 156 -3.44 14.70 7.91
C GLN A 156 -4.52 14.06 8.80
N ILE A 157 -5.01 12.88 8.43
CA ILE A 157 -6.06 12.17 9.17
C ILE A 157 -5.48 11.29 10.26
N THR A 158 -4.45 10.50 9.93
CA THR A 158 -3.93 9.46 10.83
C THR A 158 -2.75 9.93 11.67
N GLY A 159 -2.02 10.95 11.19
CA GLY A 159 -0.72 11.37 11.72
C GLY A 159 0.44 10.49 11.26
N PHE A 160 0.21 9.51 10.38
CA PHE A 160 1.29 8.66 9.88
C PHE A 160 2.00 9.29 8.68
N ASP A 161 3.26 9.68 8.90
CA ASP A 161 4.14 10.22 7.86
C ASP A 161 4.99 9.10 7.21
N VAL A 162 4.57 8.67 6.03
CA VAL A 162 5.25 7.69 5.17
C VAL A 162 6.52 8.23 4.47
N THR A 163 6.83 9.50 4.66
CA THR A 163 8.07 10.13 4.18
C THR A 163 9.12 10.29 5.29
N SER A 164 8.73 10.10 6.55
CA SER A 164 9.63 10.16 7.70
C SER A 164 10.71 9.07 7.67
N ASP A 165 11.73 9.23 8.54
CA ASP A 165 12.76 8.21 8.74
C ASP A 165 12.13 6.85 9.04
N ARG A 166 12.35 5.88 8.15
CA ARG A 166 11.77 4.52 8.22
C ARG A 166 12.10 3.80 9.51
N LYS A 167 13.18 4.17 10.22
CA LYS A 167 13.47 3.65 11.56
C LYS A 167 12.35 3.95 12.56
N LYS A 168 11.59 5.02 12.34
CA LYS A 168 10.44 5.40 13.17
C LYS A 168 9.20 4.55 12.92
N TRP A 169 9.12 3.85 11.78
CA TRP A 169 7.98 2.99 11.45
C TRP A 169 8.10 1.62 12.09
N ILE A 170 9.22 1.28 12.70
CA ILE A 170 9.48 -0.07 13.19
C ILE A 170 9.34 -0.05 14.70
N GLN A 171 8.09 -0.01 15.15
CA GLN A 171 7.77 -0.19 16.57
C GLN A 171 7.46 -1.65 16.87
N MET A 172 6.73 -2.33 15.98
CA MET A 172 6.35 -3.74 16.10
C MET A 172 6.72 -4.48 14.81
N ASP A 173 7.66 -5.43 14.86
CA ASP A 173 7.87 -6.37 13.75
C ASP A 173 6.81 -7.46 13.82
N LEU A 174 6.12 -7.75 12.73
CA LEU A 174 4.91 -8.57 12.75
C LEU A 174 5.04 -9.83 11.89
N THR A 175 4.50 -10.92 12.41
CA THR A 175 4.38 -12.21 11.71
C THR A 175 2.93 -12.64 11.63
N VAL A 176 2.61 -13.34 10.54
CA VAL A 176 1.27 -13.88 10.32
C VAL A 176 1.10 -15.16 11.13
N THR A 177 0.06 -15.19 11.96
CA THR A 177 -0.46 -16.41 12.56
C THR A 177 -1.36 -17.11 11.54
N LYS A 178 -1.44 -18.45 11.58
CA LYS A 178 -2.09 -19.23 10.52
C LYS A 178 -3.62 -19.01 10.38
N GLU A 179 -4.22 -18.26 11.31
CA GLU A 179 -5.66 -18.07 11.43
C GLU A 179 -5.94 -16.56 11.41
N GLY A 180 -6.46 -16.03 10.30
CA GLY A 180 -6.83 -14.62 10.16
C GLY A 180 -6.80 -14.11 8.71
N PRO A 181 -7.38 -12.92 8.42
CA PRO A 181 -7.37 -12.31 7.09
C PRO A 181 -5.96 -12.23 6.47
N MET A 182 -4.93 -11.94 7.27
CA MET A 182 -3.55 -11.89 6.79
C MET A 182 -3.00 -13.27 6.39
N GLY A 183 -3.41 -14.33 7.09
CA GLY A 183 -3.06 -15.71 6.73
C GLY A 183 -3.61 -16.12 5.36
N ILE A 184 -4.86 -15.74 5.10
CA ILE A 184 -5.53 -15.98 3.82
C ILE A 184 -4.84 -15.16 2.71
N ALA A 185 -4.68 -13.86 2.95
CA ALA A 185 -4.00 -12.93 2.03
C ALA A 185 -2.59 -13.41 1.64
N GLU A 186 -1.79 -13.86 2.62
CA GLU A 186 -0.43 -14.32 2.33
C GLU A 186 -0.40 -15.60 1.48
N GLU A 187 -1.34 -16.52 1.71
CA GLU A 187 -1.46 -17.74 0.90
C GLU A 187 -1.95 -17.42 -0.52
N GLU A 188 -2.87 -16.49 -0.70
CA GLU A 188 -3.32 -16.01 -2.01
C GLU A 188 -2.17 -15.34 -2.78
N ALA A 189 -1.44 -14.42 -2.15
CA ALA A 189 -0.27 -13.76 -2.74
C ALA A 189 0.79 -14.80 -3.19
N ARG A 190 1.03 -15.83 -2.36
CA ARG A 190 1.96 -16.92 -2.68
C ARG A 190 1.49 -17.77 -3.86
N LYS A 191 0.19 -18.06 -3.95
CA LYS A 191 -0.40 -18.80 -5.08
C LYS A 191 -0.31 -18.01 -6.38
N GLY A 192 -0.63 -16.71 -6.36
CA GLY A 192 -0.51 -15.83 -7.52
C GLY A 192 0.93 -15.77 -8.04
N CYS A 193 1.90 -15.63 -7.14
CA CYS A 193 3.33 -15.65 -7.51
C CYS A 193 3.75 -17.00 -8.15
N ARG A 194 3.32 -18.13 -7.59
CA ARG A 194 3.60 -19.46 -8.16
C ARG A 194 3.01 -19.64 -9.55
N GLN A 195 1.78 -19.18 -9.77
CA GLN A 195 1.13 -19.25 -11.08
C GLN A 195 1.87 -18.40 -12.12
N MET A 196 2.33 -17.20 -11.75
CA MET A 196 3.12 -16.34 -12.63
C MET A 196 4.47 -16.98 -13.01
N ILE A 197 5.19 -17.54 -12.03
CA ILE A 197 6.46 -18.24 -12.27
C ILE A 197 6.24 -19.46 -13.17
N ALA A 198 5.20 -20.26 -12.92
CA ALA A 198 4.87 -21.39 -13.76
C ALA A 198 4.57 -20.96 -15.21
N GLY A 199 3.83 -19.87 -15.40
CA GLY A 199 3.57 -19.28 -16.71
C GLY A 199 4.84 -18.84 -17.44
N LEU A 200 5.75 -18.15 -16.75
CA LEU A 200 7.05 -17.73 -17.31
C LEU A 200 7.93 -18.92 -17.69
N VAL A 201 7.94 -19.98 -16.89
CA VAL A 201 8.67 -21.23 -17.21
C VAL A 201 8.10 -21.88 -18.47
N VAL A 202 6.78 -21.95 -18.61
CA VAL A 202 6.13 -22.49 -19.81
C VAL A 202 6.48 -21.66 -21.05
N ILE A 203 6.42 -20.33 -20.97
CA ILE A 203 6.80 -19.44 -22.07
C ILE A 203 8.28 -19.66 -22.42
N GLY A 204 9.17 -19.71 -21.43
CA GLY A 204 10.59 -19.97 -21.64
C GLY A 204 10.86 -21.30 -22.36
N LEU A 205 10.16 -22.37 -21.98
CA LEU A 205 10.26 -23.68 -22.64
C LEU A 205 9.76 -23.64 -24.09
N ILE A 206 8.67 -22.93 -24.38
CA ILE A 206 8.15 -22.75 -25.74
C ILE A 206 9.18 -22.00 -26.60
N VAL A 207 9.73 -20.89 -26.09
CA VAL A 207 10.76 -20.11 -26.80
C VAL A 207 12.00 -20.96 -27.08
N LEU A 208 12.46 -21.74 -26.10
CA LEU A 208 13.60 -22.64 -26.27
C LEU A 208 13.33 -23.71 -27.32
N ALA A 209 12.15 -24.32 -27.32
CA ALA A 209 11.75 -25.31 -28.31
C ALA A 209 11.71 -24.72 -29.73
N LEU A 210 11.21 -23.49 -29.89
CA LEU A 210 11.20 -22.79 -31.17
C LEU A 210 12.61 -22.45 -31.68
N ILE A 211 13.51 -22.06 -30.78
CA ILE A 211 14.93 -21.82 -31.11
C ILE A 211 15.59 -23.12 -31.58
N LEU A 212 15.40 -24.22 -30.83
CA LEU A 212 15.95 -25.52 -31.19
C LEU A 212 15.40 -26.04 -32.52
N TRP A 213 14.10 -25.87 -32.76
CA TRP A 213 13.48 -26.25 -34.04
C TRP A 213 14.09 -25.51 -35.23
N LYS A 214 14.32 -24.19 -35.10
CA LYS A 214 15.00 -23.35 -36.11
C LYS A 214 16.48 -23.69 -36.33
N ILE A 215 17.16 -24.29 -35.35
CA ILE A 215 18.55 -24.73 -35.52
C ILE A 215 18.61 -26.07 -36.26
N LEU A 216 17.57 -26.89 -36.12
CA LEU A 216 17.51 -28.25 -36.66
C LEU A 216 16.88 -28.34 -38.06
N HIS A 217 16.22 -27.28 -38.55
CA HIS A 217 15.53 -27.21 -39.85
C HIS A 217 15.87 -25.90 -40.55
#